data_AF-A0A349QUT3-F1
#
_entry.id   AF-A0A349QUT3-F1
#
_cell.length_a   1.000
_cell.length_b   1.000
_cell.length_c   1.000
_cell.angle_alpha   90.00
_cell.angle_beta   90.00
_cell.angle_gamma   90.00
#
_symmetry.space_group_name_H-M   'P 1'
#
loop_
_entity.id
_entity.type
_entity.pdbx_description
1 polymer ?
#
loop_
_entity_poly.entity_id
_entity_poly.type
_entity_poly.pdbx_seq_one_letter_code
_entity_poly.pdbx_strand_id
1 'polypeptide(L)'
;PEEDTTIYRKAFRDEYKAIVDDHYNSPSIIAWVPFNENWGAFDVRNITDWTKQYDPSRLVNGNSGFNNNPSYQKAYGDPGNGDFVDTHIYVGPKGASEPDSKRAASLGEFGGVGLFVRGHMWPVENNAYAYEPTIEALTDRYIFLMDNVEQLLRYKGLSVAIYTQTTDVEHEVNGLLTYDRKIQKMDLERIKAVNQAVIKAGNELN
;
A
#
# COMPACT_ATOMS: atom_id res chain seq x y z
N PRO A 1 16.94 23.01 -0.59
CA PRO A 1 16.20 24.06 -1.31
C PRO A 1 16.49 23.95 -2.80
N GLU A 2 15.50 23.48 -3.56
CA GLU A 2 15.43 23.41 -5.03
C GLU A 2 16.28 22.36 -5.77
N GLU A 3 16.14 21.07 -5.43
CA GLU A 3 16.44 20.00 -6.40
C GLU A 3 15.17 19.37 -6.98
N ASP A 4 14.12 20.16 -7.09
CA ASP A 4 13.00 19.88 -7.99
C ASP A 4 13.34 20.38 -9.40
N THR A 5 14.48 19.91 -9.92
CA THR A 5 14.99 20.39 -11.20
C THR A 5 14.15 19.80 -12.33
N THR A 6 13.93 20.60 -13.38
CA THR A 6 13.19 20.18 -14.58
C THR A 6 13.79 18.93 -15.23
N ILE A 7 15.08 18.66 -15.01
CA ILE A 7 15.77 17.46 -15.50
C ILE A 7 15.21 16.20 -14.84
N TYR A 8 15.11 16.17 -13.51
CA TYR A 8 14.58 14.99 -12.78
C TYR A 8 13.09 14.76 -13.09
N ARG A 9 12.32 15.83 -13.19
CA ARG A 9 10.90 15.74 -13.59
C ARG A 9 10.72 15.17 -15.00
N LYS A 10 11.59 15.55 -15.94
CA LYS A 10 11.58 15.01 -17.31
C LYS A 10 11.95 13.52 -17.29
N ALA A 11 13.04 13.16 -16.60
CA ALA A 11 13.48 11.78 -16.47
C ALA A 11 12.38 10.89 -15.87
N PHE A 12 11.76 11.31 -14.76
CA PHE A 12 10.62 10.60 -14.17
C PHE A 12 9.50 10.38 -15.18
N ARG A 13 9.10 11.39 -15.95
CA ARG A 13 8.01 11.26 -16.94
C ARG A 13 8.37 10.31 -18.07
N ASP A 14 9.61 10.38 -18.55
CA ASP A 14 10.10 9.49 -19.61
C ASP A 14 10.13 8.03 -19.12
N GLU A 15 10.65 7.79 -17.91
CA GLU A 15 10.73 6.46 -17.29
C GLU A 15 9.35 5.91 -16.92
N TYR A 16 8.48 6.74 -16.34
CA TYR A 16 7.11 6.38 -16.00
C TYR A 16 6.31 6.02 -17.24
N LYS A 17 6.44 6.80 -18.32
CA LYS A 17 5.85 6.45 -19.63
C LYS A 17 6.40 5.12 -20.13
N ALA A 18 7.71 4.87 -20.02
CA ALA A 18 8.32 3.62 -20.44
C ALA A 18 7.77 2.41 -19.66
N ILE A 19 7.51 2.55 -18.35
CA ILE A 19 6.84 1.52 -17.53
C ILE A 19 5.44 1.23 -18.07
N VAL A 20 4.64 2.25 -18.35
CA VAL A 20 3.29 2.07 -18.90
C VAL A 20 3.34 1.42 -20.29
N ASP A 21 4.29 1.85 -21.14
CA ASP A 21 4.49 1.28 -22.48
C ASP A 21 4.93 -0.19 -22.45
N ASP A 22 5.81 -0.59 -21.53
CA ASP A 22 6.28 -1.97 -21.41
C ASP A 22 5.15 -2.92 -20.94
N HIS A 23 4.24 -2.40 -20.13
CA HIS A 23 3.19 -3.16 -19.48
C HIS A 23 1.78 -2.96 -20.06
N TYR A 24 1.63 -2.23 -21.17
CA TYR A 24 0.31 -1.92 -21.76
C TYR A 24 -0.54 -3.17 -22.03
N ASN A 25 0.07 -4.31 -22.35
CA ASN A 25 -0.59 -5.57 -22.65
C ASN A 25 -0.57 -6.58 -21.48
N SER A 26 -0.22 -6.15 -20.26
CA SER A 26 -0.21 -7.00 -19.06
C SER A 26 -1.58 -6.97 -18.38
N PRO A 27 -2.44 -7.99 -18.54
CA PRO A 27 -3.81 -7.97 -18.02
C PRO A 27 -3.87 -8.07 -16.49
N SER A 28 -2.79 -8.52 -15.83
CA SER A 28 -2.69 -8.59 -14.37
C SER A 28 -2.45 -7.24 -13.70
N ILE A 29 -2.12 -6.19 -14.46
CA ILE A 29 -1.97 -4.83 -13.94
C ILE A 29 -3.28 -4.09 -14.12
N ILE A 30 -3.91 -3.75 -12.98
CA ILE A 30 -5.24 -3.13 -12.93
C ILE A 30 -5.22 -1.64 -12.59
N ALA A 31 -4.12 -1.15 -12.01
CA ALA A 31 -4.00 0.23 -11.56
C ALA A 31 -2.56 0.74 -11.68
N TRP A 32 -2.43 2.04 -11.92
CA TRP A 32 -1.17 2.78 -11.91
C TRP A 32 -1.06 3.66 -10.66
N VAL A 33 0.11 3.63 -10.02
CA VAL A 33 0.41 4.42 -8.81
C VAL A 33 1.69 5.23 -9.08
N PRO A 34 1.60 6.50 -9.50
CA PRO A 34 2.78 7.29 -9.83
C PRO A 34 3.59 7.70 -8.59
N PHE A 35 2.93 7.92 -7.45
CA PHE A 35 3.55 8.42 -6.22
C PHE A 35 3.05 7.69 -4.97
N ASN A 36 3.92 7.64 -3.97
CA ASN A 36 3.67 7.05 -2.66
C ASN A 36 4.01 8.03 -1.54
N GLU A 37 3.08 8.26 -0.62
CA GLU A 37 3.21 9.11 0.58
C GLU A 37 3.90 10.45 0.34
N ASN A 38 3.63 11.07 -0.81
CA ASN A 38 4.25 12.32 -1.26
C ASN A 38 5.78 12.25 -1.49
N TRP A 39 6.47 11.11 -1.32
CA TRP A 39 7.93 11.02 -1.49
C TRP A 39 8.37 11.38 -2.91
N GLY A 40 9.12 12.47 -3.03
CA GLY A 40 9.58 12.97 -4.34
C GLY A 40 8.44 13.38 -5.28
N ALA A 41 7.22 13.53 -4.76
CA ALA A 41 6.06 13.87 -5.56
C ALA A 41 6.18 15.28 -6.13
N PHE A 42 5.72 15.45 -7.37
CA PHE A 42 5.61 16.73 -8.03
C PHE A 42 4.46 16.66 -9.03
N ASP A 43 3.78 17.79 -9.27
CA ASP A 43 2.75 17.89 -10.32
C ASP A 43 1.70 16.76 -10.32
N VAL A 44 1.37 16.26 -9.11
CA VAL A 44 0.63 15.01 -8.88
C VAL A 44 -0.67 14.98 -9.66
N ARG A 45 -1.44 16.07 -9.62
CA ARG A 45 -2.73 16.16 -10.31
C ARG A 45 -2.59 16.02 -11.83
N ASN A 46 -1.63 16.71 -12.45
CA ASN A 46 -1.44 16.65 -13.90
C ASN A 46 -0.84 15.30 -14.34
N ILE A 47 0.01 14.69 -13.52
CA ILE A 47 0.51 13.33 -13.78
C ILE A 47 -0.64 12.33 -13.71
N THR A 48 -1.52 12.46 -12.71
CA THR A 48 -2.72 11.61 -12.59
C THR A 48 -3.62 11.71 -13.82
N ASP A 49 -3.92 12.94 -14.27
CA ASP A 49 -4.71 13.17 -15.49
C ASP A 49 -4.01 12.60 -16.72
N TRP A 50 -2.70 12.82 -16.86
CA TRP A 50 -1.92 12.30 -17.98
C TRP A 50 -1.93 10.78 -18.01
N THR A 51 -1.70 10.10 -16.87
CA THR A 51 -1.76 8.64 -16.77
C THR A 51 -3.11 8.12 -17.24
N LYS A 52 -4.21 8.71 -16.74
CA LYS A 52 -5.56 8.26 -17.09
C LYS A 52 -5.88 8.49 -18.57
N GLN A 53 -5.37 9.56 -19.17
CA GLN A 53 -5.53 9.83 -20.59
C GLN A 53 -4.66 8.92 -21.46
N TYR A 54 -3.44 8.62 -21.01
CA TYR A 54 -2.47 7.84 -21.76
C TYR A 54 -2.83 6.35 -21.77
N ASP A 55 -3.26 5.82 -20.62
CA ASP A 55 -3.81 4.47 -20.49
C ASP A 55 -5.20 4.50 -19.83
N PRO A 56 -6.28 4.72 -20.61
CA PRO A 56 -7.64 4.77 -20.08
C PRO A 56 -8.17 3.39 -19.66
N SER A 57 -7.43 2.30 -19.92
CA SER A 57 -7.88 0.94 -19.63
C SER A 57 -7.62 0.50 -18.19
N ARG A 58 -6.81 1.26 -17.44
CA ARG A 58 -6.44 0.99 -16.03
C ARG A 58 -6.99 2.07 -15.09
N LEU A 59 -7.05 1.75 -13.81
CA LEU A 59 -7.33 2.72 -12.75
C LEU A 59 -6.06 3.52 -12.40
N VAL A 60 -6.21 4.66 -11.76
CA VAL A 60 -5.09 5.52 -11.35
C VAL A 60 -5.24 5.94 -9.88
N ASN A 61 -4.27 5.55 -9.05
CA ASN A 61 -4.11 6.07 -7.69
C ASN A 61 -2.97 7.09 -7.71
N GLY A 62 -3.30 8.37 -7.91
CA GLY A 62 -2.33 9.41 -8.22
C GLY A 62 -1.25 9.64 -7.16
N ASN A 63 -1.57 9.39 -5.89
CA ASN A 63 -0.66 9.55 -4.75
C ASN A 63 -1.18 8.66 -3.61
N SER A 64 -0.70 7.42 -3.56
CA SER A 64 -1.08 6.46 -2.51
C SER A 64 -0.59 6.98 -1.15
N GLY A 65 -1.37 6.79 -0.09
CA GLY A 65 -0.96 7.21 1.25
C GLY A 65 -0.78 8.71 1.39
N PHE A 66 -1.61 9.52 0.73
CA PHE A 66 -1.41 10.98 0.66
C PHE A 66 -1.37 11.68 2.03
N ASN A 67 -1.85 11.02 3.09
CA ASN A 67 -1.84 11.48 4.47
C ASN A 67 -0.46 11.40 5.15
N ASN A 68 0.49 10.67 4.56
CA ASN A 68 1.87 10.59 5.03
C ASN A 68 2.77 11.45 4.12
N ASN A 69 3.84 12.03 4.67
CA ASN A 69 4.70 12.92 3.91
C ASN A 69 6.11 13.00 4.52
N PRO A 70 7.18 12.97 3.71
CA PRO A 70 8.52 13.22 4.21
C PRO A 70 8.67 14.62 4.83
N SER A 71 9.50 14.73 5.86
CA SER A 71 9.69 15.98 6.62
C SER A 71 10.33 17.11 5.80
N TYR A 72 11.00 16.79 4.68
CA TYR A 72 11.79 17.74 3.90
C TYR A 72 10.99 18.49 2.82
N GLN A 73 9.72 18.16 2.58
CA GLN A 73 8.88 18.84 1.60
C GLN A 73 7.44 19.00 2.10
N LYS A 74 6.71 19.92 1.48
CA LYS A 74 5.27 20.06 1.72
C LYS A 74 4.53 18.93 0.99
N ALA A 75 3.55 18.32 1.66
CA ALA A 75 2.67 17.34 1.04
C ALA A 75 1.87 17.94 -0.12
N TYR A 76 1.79 17.21 -1.23
CA TYR A 76 0.85 17.48 -2.31
C TYR A 76 -0.56 17.03 -1.95
N GLY A 77 -0.67 16.01 -1.09
CA GLY A 77 -1.95 15.50 -0.59
C GLY A 77 -2.74 14.74 -1.66
N ASP A 78 -4.05 14.60 -1.42
CA ASP A 78 -4.98 13.95 -2.34
C ASP A 78 -5.13 14.78 -3.62
N PRO A 79 -4.78 14.26 -4.81
CA PRO A 79 -4.94 15.02 -6.04
C PRO A 79 -6.41 15.17 -6.47
N GLY A 80 -7.32 14.34 -5.97
CA GLY A 80 -8.77 14.45 -6.17
C GLY A 80 -9.28 14.11 -7.58
N ASN A 81 -8.41 13.61 -8.47
CA ASN A 81 -8.73 13.27 -9.86
C ASN A 81 -8.27 11.86 -10.28
N GLY A 82 -7.85 11.03 -9.32
CA GLY A 82 -7.66 9.59 -9.54
C GLY A 82 -8.95 8.81 -9.35
N ASP A 83 -8.85 7.48 -9.32
CA ASP A 83 -9.96 6.55 -9.10
C ASP A 83 -10.10 6.14 -7.61
N PHE A 84 -9.18 6.59 -6.74
CA PHE A 84 -9.12 6.20 -5.33
C PHE A 84 -9.03 7.40 -4.37
N VAL A 85 -9.60 7.23 -3.17
CA VAL A 85 -9.23 7.97 -1.95
C VAL A 85 -8.35 7.04 -1.13
N ASP A 86 -7.04 7.28 -1.11
CA ASP A 86 -6.07 6.34 -0.55
C ASP A 86 -5.37 6.87 0.70
N THR A 87 -5.43 6.13 1.81
CA THR A 87 -4.67 6.44 3.02
C THR A 87 -3.82 5.26 3.48
N HIS A 88 -2.69 5.56 4.12
CA HIS A 88 -1.80 4.59 4.75
C HIS A 88 -1.86 4.76 6.26
N ILE A 89 -2.16 3.69 7.00
CA ILE A 89 -2.37 3.73 8.45
C ILE A 89 -1.67 2.57 9.12
N TYR A 90 -0.51 2.86 9.70
CA TYR A 90 0.23 1.92 10.53
C TYR A 90 -0.08 2.14 12.03
N VAL A 91 -0.45 1.12 12.81
CA VAL A 91 -0.71 -0.28 12.41
C VAL A 91 -2.09 -0.45 11.76
N GLY A 92 -3.01 0.49 11.98
CA GLY A 92 -4.33 0.52 11.33
C GLY A 92 -5.32 -0.54 11.85
N PRO A 93 -6.44 -0.77 11.13
CA PRO A 93 -6.92 0.01 9.97
C PRO A 93 -7.86 1.17 10.36
N LYS A 94 -8.00 1.48 11.66
CA LYS A 94 -8.94 2.51 12.15
C LYS A 94 -8.67 3.87 11.49
N GLY A 95 -9.71 4.45 10.89
CA GLY A 95 -9.63 5.77 10.24
C GLY A 95 -9.27 5.71 8.76
N ALA A 96 -9.29 4.51 8.14
CA ALA A 96 -9.13 4.35 6.70
C ALA A 96 -10.13 5.22 5.91
N SER A 97 -9.73 5.57 4.69
CA SER A 97 -10.54 6.34 3.74
C SER A 97 -11.95 5.76 3.58
N GLU A 98 -12.92 6.65 3.36
CA GLU A 98 -14.27 6.32 2.91
C GLU A 98 -14.41 6.74 1.43
N PRO A 99 -15.23 6.03 0.62
CA PRO A 99 -15.39 6.35 -0.78
C PRO A 99 -16.10 7.70 -0.93
N ASP A 100 -15.87 8.36 -2.05
CA ASP A 100 -16.64 9.55 -2.45
C ASP A 100 -17.55 9.24 -3.65
N SER A 101 -18.22 10.26 -4.19
CA SER A 101 -19.15 10.10 -5.32
C SER A 101 -18.53 9.51 -6.61
N LYS A 102 -17.19 9.47 -6.72
CA LYS A 102 -16.47 9.07 -7.93
C LYS A 102 -15.34 8.06 -7.68
N ARG A 103 -14.86 7.94 -6.44
CA ARG A 103 -13.63 7.21 -6.12
C ARG A 103 -13.86 6.14 -5.06
N ALA A 104 -13.20 5.01 -5.25
CA ALA A 104 -13.19 3.91 -4.28
C ALA A 104 -12.31 4.25 -3.07
N ALA A 105 -12.67 3.75 -1.89
CA ALA A 105 -11.82 3.86 -0.71
C ALA A 105 -10.70 2.82 -0.74
N SER A 106 -9.47 3.28 -0.52
CA SER A 106 -8.30 2.42 -0.40
C SER A 106 -7.55 2.67 0.90
N LEU A 107 -7.24 1.57 1.59
CA LEU A 107 -6.24 1.51 2.64
C LEU A 107 -4.97 0.94 2.00
N GLY A 108 -4.19 1.83 1.38
CA GLY A 108 -3.08 1.51 0.49
C GLY A 108 -1.92 0.83 1.19
N GLU A 109 -1.76 1.06 2.49
CA GLU A 109 -0.86 0.33 3.38
C GLU A 109 -1.41 0.32 4.81
N PHE A 110 -1.33 -0.83 5.47
CA PHE A 110 -1.59 -0.96 6.90
C PHE A 110 -0.85 -2.18 7.47
N GLY A 111 -0.95 -2.37 8.79
CA GLY A 111 -0.29 -3.46 9.49
C GLY A 111 1.12 -3.08 9.88
N GLY A 112 2.11 -3.64 9.19
CA GLY A 112 3.51 -3.37 9.49
C GLY A 112 3.95 -3.87 10.88
N VAL A 113 3.34 -4.97 11.34
CA VAL A 113 3.67 -5.61 12.61
C VAL A 113 4.83 -6.59 12.40
N GLY A 114 5.91 -6.37 13.14
CA GLY A 114 7.14 -7.14 13.03
C GLY A 114 7.24 -8.32 13.97
N LEU A 115 8.11 -9.26 13.60
CA LEU A 115 8.60 -10.34 14.44
C LEU A 115 10.10 -10.50 14.17
N PHE A 116 10.93 -10.34 15.19
CA PHE A 116 12.37 -10.55 15.06
C PHE A 116 12.67 -12.04 14.96
N VAL A 117 13.39 -12.44 13.91
CA VAL A 117 13.82 -13.84 13.71
C VAL A 117 15.35 -13.89 13.66
N ARG A 118 15.95 -14.33 14.77
CA ARG A 118 17.41 -14.35 14.91
C ARG A 118 18.07 -15.17 13.80
N GLY A 119 19.11 -14.61 13.18
CA GLY A 119 19.86 -15.27 12.10
C GLY A 119 19.24 -15.13 10.71
N HIS A 120 18.06 -14.51 10.59
CA HIS A 120 17.35 -14.33 9.33
C HIS A 120 17.04 -12.85 9.00
N MET A 121 17.72 -11.92 9.67
CA MET A 121 17.57 -10.47 9.49
C MET A 121 18.80 -9.90 8.78
N TRP A 122 18.61 -8.79 8.06
CA TRP A 122 19.73 -8.02 7.51
C TRP A 122 20.61 -7.48 8.65
N PRO A 123 21.95 -7.39 8.49
CA PRO A 123 22.86 -7.05 9.57
C PRO A 123 22.91 -5.53 9.84
N VAL A 124 21.77 -4.95 10.17
CA VAL A 124 21.57 -3.54 10.54
C VAL A 124 20.64 -3.45 11.75
N GLU A 125 20.43 -2.26 12.29
CA GLU A 125 19.36 -2.05 13.26
C GLU A 125 18.00 -2.28 12.58
N ASN A 126 17.19 -3.17 13.15
CA ASN A 126 15.91 -3.56 12.58
C ASN A 126 14.73 -2.87 13.28
N ASN A 127 13.67 -2.58 12.53
CA ASN A 127 12.46 -1.95 13.05
C ASN A 127 11.17 -2.46 12.38
N ALA A 128 10.04 -2.09 12.97
CA ALA A 128 8.68 -2.23 12.45
C ALA A 128 7.77 -1.21 13.16
N TYR A 129 6.52 -1.07 12.70
CA TYR A 129 5.56 -0.12 13.27
C TYR A 129 4.93 -0.63 14.59
N ALA A 130 4.96 -1.94 14.80
CA ALA A 130 4.69 -2.62 16.06
C ALA A 130 5.39 -3.98 16.05
N TYR A 131 5.34 -4.72 17.16
CA TYR A 131 5.98 -6.01 17.28
C TYR A 131 5.11 -7.01 18.01
N GLU A 132 5.22 -8.27 17.61
CA GLU A 132 4.70 -9.41 18.35
C GLU A 132 5.85 -10.38 18.68
N PRO A 133 5.80 -11.07 19.84
CA PRO A 133 6.92 -11.86 20.32
C PRO A 133 7.02 -13.26 19.69
N THR A 134 5.95 -13.76 19.07
CA THR A 134 5.89 -15.11 18.50
C THR A 134 5.10 -15.14 17.20
N ILE A 135 5.24 -16.23 16.44
CA ILE A 135 4.47 -16.51 15.22
C ILE A 135 2.96 -16.53 15.54
N GLU A 136 2.57 -17.13 16.65
CA GLU A 136 1.17 -17.21 17.08
C GLU A 136 0.61 -15.83 17.39
N ALA A 137 1.32 -15.02 18.18
CA ALA A 137 0.89 -13.66 18.51
C ALA A 137 0.82 -12.77 17.26
N LEU A 138 1.78 -12.88 16.35
CA LEU A 138 1.75 -12.15 15.08
C LEU A 138 0.57 -12.58 14.20
N THR A 139 0.27 -13.88 14.16
CA THR A 139 -0.89 -14.42 13.44
C THR A 139 -2.20 -13.90 14.04
N ASP A 140 -2.34 -13.92 15.36
CA ASP A 140 -3.52 -13.43 16.06
C ASP A 140 -3.73 -11.93 15.81
N ARG A 141 -2.63 -11.16 15.81
CA ARG A 141 -2.64 -9.74 15.48
C ARG A 141 -3.08 -9.49 14.03
N TYR A 142 -2.59 -10.29 13.08
CA TYR A 142 -3.01 -10.22 11.68
C TYR A 142 -4.52 -10.46 11.53
N ILE A 143 -5.04 -11.53 12.13
CA ILE A 143 -6.47 -11.88 12.08
C ILE A 143 -7.30 -10.73 12.64
N PHE A 144 -6.92 -10.20 13.81
CA PHE A 144 -7.61 -9.06 14.41
C PHE A 144 -7.66 -7.86 13.45
N LEU A 145 -6.56 -7.54 12.78
CA LEU A 145 -6.53 -6.43 11.82
C LEU A 145 -7.45 -6.71 10.61
N MET A 146 -7.47 -7.94 10.10
CA MET A 146 -8.34 -8.33 8.98
C MET A 146 -9.82 -8.33 9.35
N ASP A 147 -10.18 -8.71 10.59
CA ASP A 147 -11.56 -8.58 11.08
C ASP A 147 -12.01 -7.12 11.06
N ASN A 148 -11.13 -6.19 11.45
CA ASN A 148 -11.42 -4.76 11.38
C ASN A 148 -11.52 -4.26 9.92
N VAL A 149 -10.71 -4.81 8.99
CA VAL A 149 -10.86 -4.54 7.55
C VAL A 149 -12.24 -4.99 7.06
N GLU A 150 -12.72 -6.17 7.47
CA GLU A 150 -14.07 -6.62 7.14
C GLU A 150 -15.14 -5.63 7.62
N GLN A 151 -15.01 -5.11 8.85
CA GLN A 151 -15.95 -4.11 9.37
C GLN A 151 -15.94 -2.82 8.54
N LEU A 152 -14.76 -2.34 8.15
CA LEU A 152 -14.62 -1.14 7.30
C LEU A 152 -15.21 -1.39 5.91
N LEU A 153 -14.99 -2.57 5.33
CA LEU A 153 -15.60 -2.97 4.08
C LEU A 153 -17.14 -2.94 4.20
N ARG A 154 -17.72 -3.56 5.23
CA ARG A 154 -19.18 -3.69 5.40
C ARG A 154 -19.89 -2.37 5.69
N TYR A 155 -19.28 -1.53 6.51
CA TYR A 155 -19.97 -0.37 7.09
C TYR A 155 -19.44 0.97 6.61
N LYS A 156 -18.24 1.00 6.02
CA LYS A 156 -17.56 2.22 5.57
C LYS A 156 -17.22 2.21 4.08
N GLY A 157 -17.55 1.14 3.35
CA GLY A 157 -17.34 1.05 1.90
C GLY A 157 -15.87 0.93 1.50
N LEU A 158 -14.99 0.46 2.41
CA LEU A 158 -13.60 0.19 2.09
C LEU A 158 -13.53 -0.85 0.96
N SER A 159 -12.85 -0.50 -0.13
CA SER A 159 -12.80 -1.32 -1.35
C SER A 159 -11.45 -2.03 -1.53
N VAL A 160 -10.38 -1.49 -0.94
CA VAL A 160 -9.01 -2.01 -1.04
C VAL A 160 -8.34 -1.96 0.34
N ALA A 161 -7.59 -2.99 0.69
CA ALA A 161 -6.73 -3.03 1.86
C ALA A 161 -5.46 -3.83 1.56
N ILE A 162 -4.28 -3.22 1.75
CA ILE A 162 -2.98 -3.84 1.46
C ILE A 162 -2.17 -3.94 2.76
N TYR A 163 -1.90 -5.17 3.20
CA TYR A 163 -1.08 -5.43 4.37
C TYR A 163 0.41 -5.39 3.99
N THR A 164 1.17 -4.48 4.60
CA THR A 164 2.62 -4.38 4.42
C THR A 164 3.31 -5.33 5.41
N GLN A 165 4.11 -6.32 4.98
CA GLN A 165 4.57 -6.64 3.61
C GLN A 165 4.85 -8.15 3.40
N THR A 166 5.22 -8.54 2.18
CA THR A 166 5.46 -9.95 1.80
C THR A 166 6.72 -10.56 2.43
N THR A 167 7.81 -9.79 2.53
CA THR A 167 9.11 -10.23 3.07
C THR A 167 9.73 -9.11 3.89
N ASP A 168 10.56 -9.44 4.87
CA ASP A 168 11.40 -8.42 5.52
C ASP A 168 12.32 -7.77 4.47
N VAL A 169 12.51 -6.45 4.56
CA VAL A 169 13.33 -5.66 3.64
C VAL A 169 14.36 -4.88 4.44
N GLU A 170 15.61 -5.31 4.34
CA GLU A 170 16.75 -4.72 5.04
C GLU A 170 16.47 -4.51 6.53
N HIS A 171 16.29 -3.26 6.96
CA HIS A 171 16.00 -2.91 8.34
C HIS A 171 14.56 -3.24 8.76
N GLU A 172 13.60 -3.27 7.84
CA GLU A 172 12.18 -3.45 8.15
C GLU A 172 11.80 -4.94 8.29
N VAL A 173 11.32 -5.33 9.46
CA VAL A 173 11.10 -6.75 9.85
C VAL A 173 9.62 -7.12 10.06
N ASN A 174 8.73 -6.56 9.25
CA ASN A 174 7.27 -6.80 9.25
C ASN A 174 6.78 -7.60 8.03
N GLY A 175 7.66 -8.37 7.40
CA GLY A 175 7.32 -9.30 6.35
C GLY A 175 6.57 -10.54 6.85
N LEU A 176 5.74 -11.12 5.98
CA LEU A 176 5.20 -12.47 6.15
C LEU A 176 6.31 -13.53 6.15
N LEU A 177 7.40 -13.27 5.42
CA LEU A 177 8.61 -14.09 5.37
C LEU A 177 9.82 -13.29 5.88
N THR A 178 10.83 -14.00 6.39
CA THR A 178 12.12 -13.40 6.71
C THR A 178 12.84 -12.84 5.49
N TYR A 179 13.89 -12.04 5.71
CA TYR A 179 14.68 -11.38 4.66
C TYR A 179 15.21 -12.40 3.63
N ASP A 180 15.70 -13.54 4.13
CA ASP A 180 16.21 -14.64 3.31
C ASP A 180 15.12 -15.60 2.79
N ARG A 181 13.84 -15.31 3.06
CA ARG A 181 12.66 -16.07 2.65
C ARG A 181 12.64 -17.52 3.16
N LYS A 182 13.36 -17.83 4.23
CA LYS A 182 13.45 -19.19 4.78
C LYS A 182 12.41 -19.50 5.87
N ILE A 183 11.92 -18.49 6.58
CA ILE A 183 11.00 -18.67 7.70
C ILE A 183 9.70 -17.92 7.41
N GLN A 184 8.58 -18.63 7.58
CA GLN A 184 7.24 -18.06 7.62
C GLN A 184 6.97 -17.51 9.01
N LYS A 185 6.59 -16.24 9.09
CA LYS A 185 6.44 -15.51 10.35
C LYS A 185 5.00 -15.53 10.90
N MET A 186 4.07 -16.06 10.12
CA MET A 186 2.66 -16.29 10.51
C MET A 186 2.22 -17.69 10.07
N ASP A 187 1.17 -18.21 10.68
CA ASP A 187 0.49 -19.43 10.25
C ASP A 187 -0.29 -19.19 8.94
N LEU A 188 0.18 -19.78 7.85
CA LEU A 188 -0.37 -19.57 6.51
C LEU A 188 -1.81 -20.04 6.35
N GLU A 189 -2.22 -21.12 7.03
CA GLU A 189 -3.59 -21.62 6.91
C GLU A 189 -4.56 -20.69 7.63
N ARG A 190 -4.17 -20.16 8.79
CA ARG A 190 -4.99 -19.21 9.54
C ARG A 190 -5.14 -17.87 8.82
N ILE A 191 -4.05 -17.31 8.28
CA ILE A 191 -4.15 -16.06 7.52
C ILE A 191 -4.92 -16.26 6.21
N LYS A 192 -4.80 -17.41 5.55
CA LYS A 192 -5.59 -17.72 4.35
C LYS A 192 -7.08 -17.77 4.68
N ALA A 193 -7.47 -18.41 5.79
CA ALA A 193 -8.86 -18.50 6.21
C ALA A 193 -9.50 -17.12 6.44
N VAL A 194 -8.82 -16.20 7.14
CA VAL A 194 -9.36 -14.85 7.37
C VAL A 194 -9.42 -14.02 6.08
N ASN A 195 -8.43 -14.12 5.19
CA ASN A 195 -8.49 -13.46 3.88
C ASN A 195 -9.68 -13.95 3.04
N GLN A 196 -9.92 -15.26 3.02
CA GLN A 196 -11.08 -15.84 2.33
C GLN A 196 -12.41 -15.36 2.94
N ALA A 197 -12.48 -15.19 4.27
CA ALA A 197 -13.66 -14.65 4.94
C ALA A 197 -13.94 -13.21 4.51
N VAL A 198 -12.93 -12.35 4.46
CA VAL A 198 -13.04 -10.94 4.00
C VAL A 198 -13.47 -10.89 2.53
N ILE A 199 -12.87 -11.70 1.65
CA ILE A 199 -13.26 -11.77 0.24
C ILE A 199 -14.71 -12.22 0.10
N LYS A 200 -15.13 -13.24 0.86
CA LYS A 200 -16.51 -13.71 0.86
C LYS A 200 -17.48 -12.63 1.34
N ALA A 201 -17.13 -11.91 2.41
CA ALA A 201 -17.91 -10.78 2.91
C ALA A 201 -18.10 -9.69 1.86
N GLY A 202 -17.06 -9.36 1.08
CA GLY A 202 -17.15 -8.44 -0.05
C GLY A 202 -18.08 -8.92 -1.16
N ASN A 203 -18.04 -10.21 -1.49
CA ASN A 203 -18.94 -10.79 -2.51
C ASN A 203 -20.40 -10.81 -2.07
N GLU A 204 -20.70 -10.87 -0.77
CA GLU A 204 -22.08 -10.87 -0.24
C GLU A 204 -22.72 -9.46 -0.23
N LEU A 205 -21.93 -8.39 -0.40
CA LEU A 205 -22.42 -7.01 -0.46
C LEU A 205 -22.81 -6.53 -1.87
N ASN A 206 -22.34 -7.24 -2.90
CA ASN A 206 -22.59 -6.94 -4.32
C ASN A 206 -23.76 -7.76 -4.86
#